data_AF-M1D223-F1
#
_entry.id   AF-M1D223-F1
#
_cell.length_a   1.000
_cell.length_b   1.000
_cell.length_c   1.000
_cell.angle_alpha   90.00
_cell.angle_beta   90.00
_cell.angle_gamma   90.00
#
_symmetry.space_group_name_H-M   'P 1'
#
loop_
_entity.id
_entity.type
_entity.pdbx_description
1 polymer ?
#
loop_
_entity_poly.entity_id
_entity_poly.type
_entity_poly.pdbx_seq_one_letter_code
_entity_poly.pdbx_strand_id
1 'polypeptide(L)'
;MQVVVAKDGDKSGNPFTPKGYLIRYWNKHVSNDLPKPWFLLNKASPLSAAQYAAYTKLVADQNALTTHLQSFCSSANLMCAPDLSPSLEKHKGDVHFVSYGDKNFTNYGTKEFGLGFNSFKNYTEDENFPVNSFRRYGRDSPHDNQFDNYGPGGNTPVQSFNSYSTNTPGGSGQFTNYAPGANVPDLHFTSYSDHGTGGEQQFKSYGNDGNAGQQTFKSYGKDGNGADSQFTTYGNNTNVDGSAFTNYGQTANGENQNFTSYGFNGNNPASNFNNYGVGGNGPSETFTSYRDQSNVGDDTFTTYVKDANGGEANFTNYGQSFNEDTATFSNYQNKTSQVLASLTGGKKVNNRWVEPGKFFREKMLKSGTIMPMPDIKDKMPKRSFLPRVIASKLPFSTSKIDELKKIFHAANDSQVAKMIGDALSECERAPSAGETKRCANSAEDMIDFATSVLGGNVVVRTTENTKGSKGNIMIGAVKGINGGKVTKSVSCHQTLFPYLLYYCHSVPKVRVYEADILDPNSKAKINHGVAICHVDTSLWGPKHGAFIALGSGPGKIEVCHWIFENDMTWATAD
;
A
#
# COMPACT_ATOMS: atom_id res chain seq x y z
N MET A 1 12.48 19.00 11.13
CA MET A 1 13.07 19.76 10.02
C MET A 1 12.29 21.06 9.88
N GLN A 2 12.95 22.22 9.97
CA GLN A 2 12.29 23.53 9.86
C GLN A 2 11.51 23.63 8.55
N VAL A 3 10.21 23.88 8.65
CA VAL A 3 9.40 24.34 7.53
C VAL A 3 9.91 25.73 7.19
N VAL A 4 10.67 25.84 6.10
CA VAL A 4 10.96 27.13 5.49
C VAL A 4 9.64 27.61 4.89
N VAL A 5 8.89 28.37 5.69
CA VAL A 5 7.83 29.23 5.17
C VAL A 5 8.56 30.26 4.31
N ALA A 6 8.44 30.12 2.98
CA ALA A 6 8.91 31.15 2.07
C ALA A 6 8.08 32.41 2.33
N LYS A 7 8.62 33.28 3.19
CA LYS A 7 8.19 34.67 3.29
C LYS A 7 8.44 35.34 1.94
N ASP A 8 7.54 36.23 1.58
CA ASP A 8 7.52 37.06 0.38
C ASP A 8 8.88 37.28 -0.29
N GLY A 9 9.00 36.86 -1.56
CA GLY A 9 10.04 37.38 -2.46
C GLY A 9 11.00 36.40 -3.12
N ASP A 10 10.63 35.14 -3.40
CA ASP A 10 11.46 34.32 -4.30
C ASP A 10 11.27 34.80 -5.76
N LYS A 11 12.09 35.78 -6.14
CA LYS A 11 12.20 36.30 -7.51
C LYS A 11 12.40 35.10 -8.43
N SER A 12 11.50 34.97 -9.40
CA SER A 12 11.52 33.96 -10.46
C SER A 12 12.95 33.50 -10.78
N GLY A 13 13.28 32.27 -10.38
CA GLY A 13 14.48 31.60 -10.85
C GLY A 13 14.54 31.59 -12.38
N ASN A 14 15.69 31.20 -12.93
CA ASN A 14 15.95 31.20 -14.37
C ASN A 14 14.70 30.81 -15.19
N PRO A 15 14.20 31.67 -16.10
CA PRO A 15 12.95 31.46 -16.82
C PRO A 15 12.99 30.22 -17.74
N PHE A 16 14.17 29.72 -18.07
CA PHE A 16 14.34 28.52 -18.89
C PHE A 16 14.30 27.22 -18.09
N THR A 17 14.10 27.29 -16.76
CA THR A 17 13.83 26.10 -15.93
C THR A 17 12.38 25.63 -16.09
N PRO A 18 12.08 24.35 -15.80
CA PRO A 18 10.70 23.85 -15.78
C PRO A 18 9.77 24.64 -14.86
N LYS A 19 10.22 24.98 -13.64
CA LYS A 19 9.46 25.84 -12.71
C LYS A 19 9.22 27.24 -13.29
N GLY A 20 10.25 27.85 -13.89
CA GLY A 20 10.12 29.15 -14.57
C GLY A 20 9.11 29.12 -15.73
N TYR A 21 9.12 28.04 -16.52
CA TYR A 21 8.13 27.82 -17.59
C TYR A 21 6.72 27.64 -17.02
N LEU A 22 6.54 26.81 -15.98
CA LEU A 22 5.25 26.58 -15.34
C LEU A 22 4.63 27.88 -14.78
N ILE A 23 5.44 28.77 -14.19
CA ILE A 23 4.97 30.08 -13.70
C ILE A 23 4.44 30.94 -14.87
N ARG A 24 5.15 30.97 -16.01
CA ARG A 24 4.65 31.67 -17.20
C ARG A 24 3.40 31.02 -17.77
N TYR A 25 3.35 29.70 -17.76
CA TYR A 25 2.19 28.93 -18.21
C TYR A 25 0.96 29.26 -17.36
N TRP A 26 1.11 29.29 -16.04
CA TRP A 26 0.07 29.73 -15.10
C TRP A 26 -0.46 31.12 -15.44
N ASN A 27 0.44 32.11 -15.55
CA ASN A 27 0.04 33.50 -15.84
C ASN A 27 -0.69 33.66 -17.18
N LYS A 28 -0.47 32.74 -18.14
CA LYS A 28 -1.14 32.77 -19.44
C LYS A 28 -2.54 32.14 -19.40
N HIS A 29 -2.76 31.13 -18.56
CA HIS A 29 -3.98 30.31 -18.57
C HIS A 29 -4.94 30.59 -17.40
N VAL A 30 -4.44 31.15 -16.31
CA VAL A 30 -5.25 31.55 -15.16
C VAL A 30 -5.48 33.06 -15.23
N SER A 31 -6.74 33.46 -15.28
CA SER A 31 -7.16 34.84 -15.61
C SER A 31 -7.36 35.74 -14.38
N ASN A 32 -6.84 35.37 -13.22
CA ASN A 32 -6.90 36.16 -11.99
C ASN A 32 -5.52 36.47 -11.43
N ASP A 33 -5.44 37.52 -10.62
CA ASP A 33 -4.22 38.01 -9.99
C ASP A 33 -4.07 37.54 -8.53
N LEU A 34 -4.76 36.46 -8.14
CA LEU A 34 -4.67 35.90 -6.80
C LEU A 34 -3.25 35.33 -6.52
N PRO A 35 -2.87 35.17 -5.24
CA PRO A 35 -1.59 34.57 -4.89
C PRO A 35 -1.36 33.23 -5.57
N LYS A 36 -0.16 33.04 -6.12
CA LYS A 36 0.21 31.82 -6.84
C LYS A 36 0.23 30.61 -5.90
N PRO A 37 -0.24 29.43 -6.34
CA PRO A 37 -0.24 28.23 -5.52
C PRO A 37 1.16 27.63 -5.46
N TRP A 38 2.00 28.13 -4.56
CA TRP A 38 3.37 27.66 -4.43
C TRP A 38 3.47 26.17 -4.11
N PHE A 39 2.48 25.59 -3.43
CA PHE A 39 2.43 24.14 -3.19
C PHE A 39 2.36 23.31 -4.49
N LEU A 40 1.69 23.83 -5.54
CA LEU A 40 1.63 23.20 -6.86
C LEU A 40 2.88 23.53 -7.66
N LEU A 41 3.30 24.81 -7.68
CA LEU A 41 4.46 25.24 -8.46
C LEU A 41 5.77 24.60 -7.97
N ASN A 42 5.87 24.28 -6.68
CA ASN A 42 7.03 23.57 -6.11
C ASN A 42 7.07 22.08 -6.44
N LYS A 43 6.02 21.52 -7.04
CA LYS A 43 6.03 20.15 -7.60
C LYS A 43 6.65 20.07 -8.98
N ALA A 44 6.97 21.21 -9.61
CA ALA A 44 7.67 21.24 -10.89
C ALA A 44 9.04 20.54 -10.81
N SER A 45 9.52 20.03 -11.94
CA SER A 45 10.83 19.39 -12.02
C SER A 45 11.95 20.32 -11.52
N PRO A 46 12.88 19.82 -10.68
CA PRO A 46 14.01 20.60 -10.18
C PRO A 46 15.17 20.73 -11.19
N LEU A 47 15.00 20.21 -12.42
CA LEU A 47 16.02 20.30 -13.46
C LEU A 47 16.46 21.75 -13.72
N SER A 48 17.78 21.96 -13.81
CA SER A 48 18.32 23.20 -14.37
C SER A 48 17.95 23.35 -15.84
N ALA A 49 18.06 24.57 -16.39
CA ALA A 49 17.79 24.83 -17.80
C ALA A 49 18.67 23.96 -18.74
N ALA A 50 19.95 23.75 -18.37
CA ALA A 50 20.88 22.92 -19.13
C ALA A 50 20.48 21.44 -19.10
N GLN A 51 20.17 20.91 -17.92
CA GLN A 51 19.69 19.52 -17.78
C GLN A 51 18.36 19.32 -18.51
N TYR A 52 17.41 20.26 -18.39
CA TYR A 52 16.14 20.21 -19.12
C TYR A 52 16.36 20.13 -20.63
N ALA A 53 17.23 20.97 -21.19
CA ALA A 53 17.58 20.93 -22.61
C ALA A 53 18.26 19.60 -23.01
N ALA A 54 19.16 19.08 -22.18
CA ALA A 54 19.84 17.82 -22.43
C ALA A 54 18.86 16.62 -22.43
N TYR A 55 18.05 16.49 -21.37
CA TYR A 55 17.08 15.38 -21.27
C TYR A 55 15.96 15.48 -22.31
N THR A 56 15.58 16.69 -22.74
CA THR A 56 14.62 16.88 -23.85
C THR A 56 15.13 16.32 -25.17
N LYS A 57 16.45 16.35 -25.40
CA LYS A 57 17.09 15.70 -26.55
C LYS A 57 17.18 14.19 -26.35
N LEU A 58 17.62 13.74 -25.17
CA LEU A 58 17.76 12.32 -24.87
C LEU A 58 16.43 11.56 -24.96
N VAL A 59 15.33 12.10 -24.44
CA VAL A 59 14.02 11.44 -24.52
C VAL A 59 13.48 11.29 -25.95
N ALA A 60 14.06 11.99 -26.93
CA ALA A 60 13.72 11.77 -28.35
C ALA A 60 14.29 10.45 -28.90
N ASP A 61 15.33 9.90 -28.26
CA ASP A 61 15.88 8.57 -28.50
C ASP A 61 15.76 7.76 -27.21
N GLN A 62 14.71 6.93 -27.11
CA GLN A 62 14.42 6.16 -25.90
C GLN A 62 15.63 5.35 -25.41
N ASN A 63 16.46 4.80 -26.33
CA ASN A 63 17.63 4.03 -25.93
C ASN A 63 18.71 4.91 -25.26
N ALA A 64 18.86 6.16 -25.72
CA ALA A 64 19.78 7.13 -25.12
C ALA A 64 19.30 7.61 -23.74
N LEU A 65 17.99 7.72 -23.51
CA LEU A 65 17.48 8.04 -22.17
C LEU A 65 17.73 6.90 -21.18
N THR A 66 17.49 5.66 -21.59
CA THR A 66 17.71 4.45 -20.78
C THR A 66 19.14 4.38 -20.23
N THR A 67 20.16 4.70 -21.05
CA THR A 67 21.57 4.71 -20.60
C THR A 67 21.90 5.81 -19.59
N HIS A 68 21.07 6.86 -19.51
CA HIS A 68 21.23 7.98 -18.57
C HIS A 68 20.16 7.99 -17.47
N LEU A 69 19.41 6.91 -17.31
CA LEU A 69 18.22 6.85 -16.44
C LEU A 69 18.53 7.29 -15.01
N GLN A 70 19.56 6.75 -14.37
CA GLN A 70 19.86 7.08 -12.96
C GLN A 70 20.17 8.57 -12.75
N SER A 71 20.96 9.17 -13.67
CA SER A 71 21.23 10.61 -13.62
C SER A 71 19.97 11.43 -13.87
N PHE A 72 19.12 10.98 -14.79
CA PHE A 72 17.83 11.61 -15.06
C PHE A 72 16.91 11.56 -13.84
N CYS A 73 16.78 10.40 -13.20
CA CYS A 73 15.94 10.20 -12.03
C CYS A 73 16.39 11.04 -10.84
N SER A 74 17.70 11.04 -10.55
CA SER A 74 18.27 11.88 -9.50
C SER A 74 18.09 13.38 -9.79
N SER A 75 18.38 13.81 -11.02
CA SER A 75 18.31 15.23 -11.40
C SER A 75 16.88 15.77 -11.47
N ALA A 76 15.92 14.94 -11.89
CA ALA A 76 14.52 15.32 -12.04
C ALA A 76 13.66 14.95 -10.83
N ASN A 77 14.24 14.36 -9.78
CA ASN A 77 13.55 13.88 -8.58
C ASN A 77 12.43 12.88 -8.94
N LEU A 78 12.81 11.79 -9.60
CA LEU A 78 11.94 10.69 -10.00
C LEU A 78 12.19 9.46 -9.12
N MET A 79 11.17 8.62 -9.02
CA MET A 79 11.24 7.32 -8.38
C MET A 79 11.58 6.26 -9.43
N CYS A 80 12.84 5.83 -9.46
CA CYS A 80 13.35 4.82 -10.37
C CYS A 80 13.87 3.64 -9.57
N ALA A 81 13.77 2.43 -10.15
CA ALA A 81 14.33 1.26 -9.50
C ALA A 81 15.86 1.44 -9.34
N PRO A 82 16.44 1.12 -8.18
CA PRO A 82 17.87 0.95 -8.06
C PRO A 82 18.32 -0.16 -9.02
N ASP A 83 19.58 -0.13 -9.43
CA ASP A 83 20.16 -1.18 -10.24
C ASP A 83 20.09 -2.53 -9.49
N LEU A 84 19.20 -3.42 -9.93
CA LEU A 84 18.99 -4.75 -9.33
C LEU A 84 19.97 -5.81 -9.88
N SER A 85 21.00 -5.40 -10.61
CA SER A 85 22.13 -6.28 -10.96
C SER A 85 22.58 -7.05 -9.71
N PRO A 86 22.62 -8.40 -9.73
CA PRO A 86 22.95 -9.20 -8.55
C PRO A 86 24.20 -8.66 -7.85
N SER A 87 24.08 -8.35 -6.56
CA SER A 87 25.26 -8.01 -5.78
C SER A 87 26.15 -9.25 -5.70
N LEU A 88 27.39 -9.12 -6.15
CA LEU A 88 28.44 -10.13 -5.96
C LEU A 88 29.10 -10.01 -4.57
N GLU A 89 28.62 -9.10 -3.71
CA GLU A 89 29.13 -8.97 -2.35
C GLU A 89 28.92 -10.29 -1.60
N LYS A 90 30.03 -10.80 -1.05
CA LYS A 90 30.05 -11.94 -0.14
C LYS A 90 30.45 -11.42 1.23
N HIS A 91 29.64 -11.72 2.22
CA HIS A 91 29.99 -11.47 3.62
C HIS A 91 30.78 -12.69 4.14
N LYS A 92 31.81 -12.44 4.94
CA LYS A 92 32.58 -13.50 5.61
C LYS A 92 32.29 -13.43 7.10
N GLY A 93 31.58 -14.42 7.62
CA GLY A 93 31.20 -14.55 9.03
C GLY A 93 29.79 -14.06 9.33
N ASP A 94 29.37 -14.32 10.58
CA ASP A 94 28.07 -13.99 11.14
C ASP A 94 27.73 -12.50 10.99
N VAL A 95 26.47 -12.19 10.66
CA VAL A 95 26.00 -10.81 10.55
C VAL A 95 24.86 -10.48 11.49
N HIS A 96 24.81 -9.19 11.82
CA HIS A 96 23.75 -8.59 12.61
C HIS A 96 23.35 -7.26 11.98
N PHE A 97 22.15 -7.20 11.39
CA PHE A 97 21.62 -5.97 10.80
C PHE A 97 20.52 -5.34 11.67
N VAL A 98 20.61 -4.03 11.91
CA VAL A 98 19.63 -3.29 12.75
C VAL A 98 18.52 -2.66 11.90
N SER A 99 18.85 -1.87 10.88
CA SER A 99 17.88 -1.34 9.89
C SER A 99 18.59 -1.06 8.57
N TYR A 100 17.88 -1.25 7.45
CA TYR A 100 18.50 -1.06 6.13
C TYR A 100 17.47 -0.89 5.00
N GLY A 101 17.72 0.07 4.10
CA GLY A 101 16.97 0.33 2.87
C GLY A 101 17.91 0.52 1.66
N ASP A 102 17.37 0.37 0.46
CA ASP A 102 18.01 0.75 -0.82
C ASP A 102 19.33 0.04 -1.23
N LYS A 103 19.66 -1.17 -0.75
CA LYS A 103 20.73 -1.99 -1.38
C LYS A 103 20.29 -3.41 -1.73
N ASN A 104 21.06 -4.07 -2.60
CA ASN A 104 20.75 -5.39 -3.14
C ASN A 104 21.22 -6.52 -2.20
N PHE A 105 20.29 -7.36 -1.75
CA PHE A 105 20.55 -8.45 -0.79
C PHE A 105 20.17 -9.84 -1.34
N THR A 106 20.34 -10.07 -2.64
CA THR A 106 19.76 -11.25 -3.30
C THR A 106 20.32 -12.61 -2.84
N ASN A 107 21.45 -12.67 -2.14
CA ASN A 107 22.19 -13.91 -1.82
C ASN A 107 22.74 -13.98 -0.37
N TYR A 108 22.17 -13.25 0.57
CA TYR A 108 22.67 -13.25 1.94
C TYR A 108 22.53 -14.62 2.61
N GLY A 109 23.54 -15.03 3.39
CA GLY A 109 23.52 -16.27 4.17
C GLY A 109 23.50 -17.54 3.31
N THR A 110 23.89 -17.42 2.04
CA THR A 110 23.80 -18.51 1.08
C THR A 110 25.10 -19.33 1.05
N LYS A 111 25.00 -20.66 1.24
CA LYS A 111 26.15 -21.59 1.21
C LYS A 111 27.25 -21.26 2.22
N GLU A 112 26.88 -20.82 3.40
CA GLU A 112 27.83 -20.64 4.49
C GLU A 112 28.23 -21.99 5.08
N PHE A 113 29.45 -22.06 5.62
CA PHE A 113 30.02 -23.30 6.16
C PHE A 113 30.18 -23.19 7.67
N GLY A 114 30.06 -24.33 8.38
CA GLY A 114 30.20 -24.41 9.82
C GLY A 114 28.96 -23.91 10.58
N LEU A 115 28.91 -24.15 11.88
CA LEU A 115 27.84 -23.62 12.75
C LEU A 115 28.05 -22.11 12.93
N GLY A 116 26.97 -21.34 12.98
CA GLY A 116 26.98 -19.89 13.13
C GLY A 116 25.57 -19.33 13.28
N PHE A 117 25.46 -18.03 13.55
CA PHE A 117 24.17 -17.37 13.79
C PHE A 117 24.08 -16.04 13.06
N ASN A 118 23.07 -15.88 12.20
CA ASN A 118 22.77 -14.66 11.47
C ASN A 118 21.49 -14.01 11.99
N SER A 119 21.51 -12.71 12.29
CA SER A 119 20.29 -11.98 12.67
C SER A 119 20.04 -10.73 11.85
N PHE A 120 18.76 -10.49 11.57
CA PHE A 120 18.30 -9.34 10.82
C PHE A 120 17.05 -8.76 11.48
N LYS A 121 17.13 -7.51 11.93
CA LYS A 121 16.06 -6.87 12.69
C LYS A 121 14.98 -6.26 11.80
N ASN A 122 15.28 -5.21 11.02
CA ASN A 122 14.25 -4.48 10.25
C ASN A 122 14.64 -4.29 8.78
N TYR A 123 13.83 -4.85 7.85
CA TYR A 123 14.00 -4.62 6.42
C TYR A 123 13.05 -3.52 6.01
N THR A 124 13.61 -2.34 5.78
CA THR A 124 12.94 -1.05 5.59
C THR A 124 12.10 -0.63 6.81
N GLU A 125 12.11 0.66 7.16
CA GLU A 125 11.29 1.22 8.24
C GLU A 125 10.32 2.23 7.64
N ASP A 126 9.01 2.00 7.81
CA ASP A 126 7.93 2.93 7.46
C ASP A 126 7.95 3.47 6.01
N GLU A 127 8.58 2.74 5.08
CA GLU A 127 8.56 3.05 3.66
C GLU A 127 7.28 2.52 3.01
N ASN A 128 6.61 3.35 2.24
CA ASN A 128 5.33 2.98 1.64
C ASN A 128 5.45 2.05 0.44
N PHE A 129 6.65 1.99 -0.16
CA PHE A 129 7.00 1.12 -1.29
C PHE A 129 8.50 0.78 -1.23
N PRO A 130 8.92 -0.05 -0.26
CA PRO A 130 10.33 -0.41 -0.19
C PRO A 130 10.68 -1.22 -1.44
N VAL A 131 11.77 -0.86 -2.11
CA VAL A 131 12.23 -1.60 -3.28
C VAL A 131 12.53 -3.02 -2.81
N ASN A 132 11.79 -4.00 -3.31
CA ASN A 132 11.90 -5.40 -2.91
C ASN A 132 13.21 -6.06 -3.41
N SER A 133 14.34 -5.68 -2.82
CA SER A 133 15.70 -6.11 -3.13
C SER A 133 16.21 -7.25 -2.24
N PHE A 134 15.55 -7.49 -1.09
CA PHE A 134 15.90 -8.57 -0.19
C PHE A 134 14.96 -9.78 -0.31
N ARG A 135 15.34 -10.72 -1.18
CA ARG A 135 14.44 -11.82 -1.57
C ARG A 135 14.83 -13.17 -1.00
N ARG A 136 16.01 -13.34 -0.40
CA ARG A 136 16.52 -14.64 0.05
C ARG A 136 17.41 -14.50 1.28
N TYR A 137 17.34 -15.48 2.18
CA TYR A 137 18.17 -15.53 3.39
C TYR A 137 18.41 -16.98 3.83
N GLY A 138 19.66 -17.33 4.18
CA GLY A 138 19.99 -18.61 4.81
C GLY A 138 19.93 -19.85 3.91
N ARG A 139 19.92 -19.71 2.58
CA ARG A 139 19.79 -20.85 1.65
C ARG A 139 21.06 -21.72 1.63
N ASP A 140 20.91 -23.05 1.62
CA ASP A 140 22.05 -23.99 1.59
C ASP A 140 23.05 -23.79 2.76
N SER A 141 22.62 -23.26 3.91
CA SER A 141 23.48 -22.92 5.06
C SER A 141 23.03 -23.67 6.33
N PRO A 142 23.95 -24.22 7.16
CA PRO A 142 23.62 -24.82 8.44
C PRO A 142 23.52 -23.80 9.59
N HIS A 143 23.56 -22.50 9.30
CA HIS A 143 23.50 -21.44 10.32
C HIS A 143 22.10 -21.28 10.90
N ASP A 144 22.04 -20.87 12.16
CA ASP A 144 20.82 -20.37 12.77
C ASP A 144 20.49 -18.99 12.20
N ASN A 145 19.25 -18.77 11.77
CA ASN A 145 18.84 -17.55 11.08
C ASN A 145 17.66 -16.90 11.81
N GLN A 146 17.80 -15.65 12.25
CA GLN A 146 16.73 -14.85 12.85
C GLN A 146 16.37 -13.64 11.98
N PHE A 147 15.07 -13.39 11.82
CA PHE A 147 14.51 -12.26 11.09
C PHE A 147 13.33 -11.64 11.85
N ASP A 148 13.43 -10.38 12.29
CA ASP A 148 12.36 -9.80 13.12
C ASP A 148 11.23 -9.15 12.30
N ASN A 149 11.53 -8.23 11.38
CA ASN A 149 10.50 -7.45 10.70
C ASN A 149 10.82 -7.21 9.22
N TYR A 150 9.91 -7.65 8.36
CA TYR A 150 10.00 -7.44 6.92
C TYR A 150 8.93 -6.44 6.45
N GLY A 151 9.30 -5.19 6.20
CA GLY A 151 8.39 -4.15 5.67
C GLY A 151 7.21 -3.75 6.58
N PRO A 152 7.42 -3.36 7.85
CA PRO A 152 6.35 -2.94 8.76
C PRO A 152 5.65 -1.63 8.32
N GLY A 153 4.34 -1.52 8.57
CA GLY A 153 3.60 -0.24 8.56
C GLY A 153 3.34 0.41 7.19
N GLY A 154 3.64 -0.28 6.08
CA GLY A 154 3.46 0.25 4.73
C GLY A 154 1.99 0.46 4.35
N ASN A 155 1.67 1.52 3.59
CA ASN A 155 0.29 1.74 3.15
C ASN A 155 -0.18 0.78 2.04
N THR A 156 0.67 0.53 1.05
CA THR A 156 0.38 -0.36 -0.10
C THR A 156 1.65 -1.14 -0.45
N PRO A 157 2.26 -1.86 0.51
CA PRO A 157 3.53 -2.53 0.28
C PRO A 157 3.30 -3.73 -0.65
N VAL A 158 4.06 -3.80 -1.74
CA VAL A 158 4.17 -5.02 -2.55
C VAL A 158 5.48 -5.71 -2.18
N GLN A 159 5.40 -6.80 -1.45
CA GLN A 159 6.55 -7.53 -0.94
C GLN A 159 6.64 -8.91 -1.56
N SER A 160 7.85 -9.36 -1.91
CA SER A 160 8.05 -10.73 -2.33
C SER A 160 9.36 -11.31 -1.80
N PHE A 161 9.24 -12.36 -1.00
CA PHE A 161 10.36 -13.10 -0.43
C PHE A 161 10.39 -14.51 -1.03
N ASN A 162 11.49 -14.85 -1.68
CA ASN A 162 11.61 -16.10 -2.42
C ASN A 162 11.94 -17.28 -1.50
N SER A 163 12.96 -17.16 -0.65
CA SER A 163 13.42 -18.32 0.12
C SER A 163 14.04 -17.93 1.44
N TYR A 164 13.56 -18.52 2.52
CA TYR A 164 14.15 -18.44 3.86
C TYR A 164 14.55 -19.83 4.34
N SER A 165 15.82 -20.03 4.70
CA SER A 165 16.35 -21.29 5.24
C SER A 165 16.02 -22.54 4.39
N THR A 166 16.00 -22.43 3.07
CA THR A 166 15.72 -23.57 2.18
C THR A 166 16.97 -24.39 1.87
N ASN A 167 16.83 -25.71 1.67
CA ASN A 167 17.91 -26.65 1.38
C ASN A 167 19.02 -26.66 2.46
N THR A 168 18.68 -26.35 3.71
CA THR A 168 19.64 -26.28 4.80
C THR A 168 20.02 -27.68 5.27
N PRO A 169 21.32 -27.97 5.50
CA PRO A 169 21.76 -29.25 6.06
C PRO A 169 21.71 -29.31 7.61
N GLY A 170 21.07 -28.32 8.24
CA GLY A 170 21.00 -28.09 9.69
C GLY A 170 20.60 -26.65 10.00
N GLY A 171 20.56 -26.28 11.28
CA GLY A 171 20.32 -24.90 11.72
C GLY A 171 18.83 -24.53 11.86
N SER A 172 18.54 -23.66 12.81
CA SER A 172 17.20 -23.15 13.10
C SER A 172 16.85 -21.91 12.27
N GLY A 173 15.56 -21.68 12.07
CA GLY A 173 15.05 -20.51 11.37
C GLY A 173 13.94 -19.84 12.16
N GLN A 174 14.08 -18.56 12.47
CA GLN A 174 13.06 -17.76 13.14
C GLN A 174 12.69 -16.53 12.32
N PHE A 175 11.42 -16.39 11.94
CA PHE A 175 10.89 -15.23 11.22
C PHE A 175 9.70 -14.64 11.99
N THR A 176 9.86 -13.45 12.54
CA THR A 176 8.89 -12.89 13.49
C THR A 176 7.72 -12.22 12.76
N ASN A 177 7.96 -11.26 11.86
CA ASN A 177 6.86 -10.51 11.26
C ASN A 177 7.08 -10.20 9.77
N TYR A 178 6.10 -10.55 8.94
CA TYR A 178 6.03 -10.18 7.52
C TYR A 178 4.93 -9.15 7.28
N ALA A 179 5.34 -7.93 6.94
CA ALA A 179 4.50 -6.75 6.70
C ALA A 179 3.43 -6.47 7.78
N PRO A 180 3.79 -6.38 9.07
CA PRO A 180 2.82 -6.12 10.13
C PRO A 180 2.20 -4.72 9.99
N GLY A 181 0.87 -4.62 10.14
CA GLY A 181 0.14 -3.35 10.11
C GLY A 181 0.11 -2.66 8.74
N ALA A 182 0.38 -3.42 7.67
CA ALA A 182 0.29 -2.90 6.31
C ALA A 182 -1.17 -2.69 5.89
N ASN A 183 -1.51 -1.53 5.31
CA ASN A 183 -2.92 -1.18 5.06
C ASN A 183 -3.54 -1.94 3.86
N VAL A 184 -2.93 -1.86 2.68
CA VAL A 184 -3.35 -2.58 1.47
C VAL A 184 -2.20 -3.41 0.88
N PRO A 185 -1.72 -4.45 1.61
CA PRO A 185 -0.55 -5.22 1.20
C PRO A 185 -0.78 -6.13 -0.02
N ASP A 186 0.29 -6.36 -0.77
CA ASP A 186 0.40 -7.38 -1.82
C ASP A 186 1.64 -8.23 -1.54
N LEU A 187 1.46 -9.36 -0.85
CA LEU A 187 2.55 -10.11 -0.21
C LEU A 187 2.73 -11.47 -0.86
N HIS A 188 3.97 -11.83 -1.17
CA HIS A 188 4.31 -13.12 -1.76
C HIS A 188 5.49 -13.78 -1.06
N PHE A 189 5.26 -14.87 -0.33
CA PHE A 189 6.31 -15.70 0.23
C PHE A 189 6.38 -17.03 -0.51
N THR A 190 7.51 -17.36 -1.13
CA THR A 190 7.60 -18.57 -1.95
C THR A 190 7.94 -19.80 -1.11
N SER A 191 8.98 -19.77 -0.29
CA SER A 191 9.43 -20.98 0.43
C SER A 191 10.09 -20.65 1.76
N TYR A 192 9.67 -21.34 2.81
CA TYR A 192 10.26 -21.30 4.14
C TYR A 192 10.67 -22.72 4.54
N SER A 193 11.94 -22.94 4.87
CA SER A 193 12.51 -24.23 5.30
C SER A 193 12.33 -25.44 4.35
N ASP A 194 11.86 -25.22 3.12
CA ASP A 194 11.69 -26.29 2.13
C ASP A 194 13.01 -27.03 1.86
N HIS A 195 12.93 -28.36 1.79
CA HIS A 195 14.06 -29.29 1.55
C HIS A 195 15.17 -29.18 2.63
N GLY A 196 14.88 -28.56 3.77
CA GLY A 196 15.79 -28.45 4.91
C GLY A 196 15.87 -29.74 5.71
N THR A 197 16.98 -29.92 6.42
CA THR A 197 17.22 -31.04 7.33
C THR A 197 17.54 -30.52 8.72
N GLY A 198 16.84 -31.00 9.75
CA GLY A 198 17.11 -30.64 11.15
C GLY A 198 16.76 -29.20 11.53
N GLY A 199 16.78 -28.92 12.84
CA GLY A 199 16.66 -27.58 13.42
C GLY A 199 15.23 -27.06 13.53
N GLU A 200 14.94 -26.31 14.59
CA GLU A 200 13.61 -25.72 14.83
C GLU A 200 13.32 -24.58 13.84
N GLN A 201 12.12 -24.58 13.27
CA GLN A 201 11.67 -23.63 12.27
C GLN A 201 10.42 -22.92 12.79
N GLN A 202 10.48 -21.60 12.97
CA GLN A 202 9.41 -20.78 13.53
C GLN A 202 9.09 -19.58 12.65
N PHE A 203 7.81 -19.40 12.30
CA PHE A 203 7.30 -18.20 11.64
C PHE A 203 6.13 -17.65 12.44
N LYS A 204 6.25 -16.44 12.99
CA LYS A 204 5.27 -15.95 13.96
C LYS A 204 4.09 -15.24 13.30
N SER A 205 4.31 -14.30 12.37
CA SER A 205 3.19 -13.57 11.76
C SER A 205 3.37 -13.19 10.30
N TYR A 206 2.33 -13.44 9.50
CA TYR A 206 2.26 -13.09 8.09
C TYR A 206 1.04 -12.21 7.80
N GLY A 207 1.29 -10.94 7.44
CA GLY A 207 0.27 -10.01 6.94
C GLY A 207 -0.88 -9.73 7.89
N ASN A 208 -0.56 -9.40 9.15
CA ASN A 208 -1.54 -9.07 10.18
C ASN A 208 -1.95 -7.57 10.15
N ASP A 209 -3.16 -7.30 10.64
CA ASP A 209 -3.75 -5.97 10.83
C ASP A 209 -3.93 -5.15 9.53
N GLY A 210 -4.17 -5.83 8.40
CA GLY A 210 -4.37 -5.21 7.09
C GLY A 210 -5.83 -4.95 6.71
N ASN A 211 -6.10 -3.87 5.97
CA ASN A 211 -7.47 -3.45 5.63
C ASN A 211 -7.99 -4.00 4.29
N ALA A 212 -7.12 -4.30 3.33
CA ALA A 212 -7.44 -4.96 2.06
C ALA A 212 -6.16 -5.53 1.46
N GLY A 213 -6.21 -6.30 0.37
CA GLY A 213 -4.96 -6.75 -0.27
C GLY A 213 -5.03 -8.13 -0.89
N GLN A 214 -3.85 -8.62 -1.29
CA GLN A 214 -3.63 -9.99 -1.71
C GLN A 214 -2.38 -10.54 -1.04
N GLN A 215 -2.47 -11.77 -0.57
CA GLN A 215 -1.43 -12.41 0.21
C GLN A 215 -1.27 -13.84 -0.25
N THR A 216 -0.05 -14.27 -0.56
CA THR A 216 0.23 -15.64 -0.95
C THR A 216 1.45 -16.18 -0.23
N PHE A 217 1.35 -17.39 0.31
CA PHE A 217 2.48 -18.17 0.81
C PHE A 217 2.44 -19.52 0.10
N LYS A 218 3.49 -19.88 -0.63
CA LYS A 218 3.46 -21.11 -1.44
C LYS A 218 3.85 -22.35 -0.63
N SER A 219 4.93 -22.33 0.15
CA SER A 219 5.32 -23.52 0.92
C SER A 219 6.08 -23.21 2.20
N TYR A 220 5.76 -24.00 3.23
CA TYR A 220 6.47 -24.06 4.50
C TYR A 220 6.86 -25.52 4.78
N GLY A 221 8.15 -25.77 5.00
CA GLY A 221 8.69 -27.07 5.42
C GLY A 221 8.48 -28.20 4.40
N LYS A 222 8.23 -27.88 3.13
CA LYS A 222 7.95 -28.89 2.11
C LYS A 222 9.18 -29.75 1.86
N ASP A 223 9.01 -31.07 1.79
CA ASP A 223 10.09 -32.05 1.59
C ASP A 223 11.20 -31.95 2.67
N GLY A 224 10.89 -31.39 3.85
CA GLY A 224 11.83 -31.27 4.97
C GLY A 224 12.07 -32.60 5.68
N ASN A 225 13.15 -32.69 6.47
CA ASN A 225 13.50 -33.87 7.23
C ASN A 225 14.06 -33.55 8.62
N GLY A 226 13.38 -33.91 9.70
CA GLY A 226 13.89 -33.76 11.08
C GLY A 226 13.75 -32.36 11.67
N ALA A 227 12.86 -31.51 11.16
CA ALA A 227 12.67 -30.13 11.63
C ALA A 227 11.30 -29.94 12.30
N ASP A 228 11.30 -29.50 13.57
CA ASP A 228 10.09 -29.02 14.25
C ASP A 228 9.63 -27.73 13.58
N SER A 229 8.42 -27.73 13.04
CA SER A 229 7.83 -26.61 12.31
C SER A 229 6.76 -25.93 13.16
N GLN A 230 6.84 -24.60 13.27
CA GLN A 230 5.87 -23.79 13.98
C GLN A 230 5.50 -22.56 13.16
N PHE A 231 4.20 -22.37 12.91
CA PHE A 231 3.66 -21.14 12.36
C PHE A 231 2.57 -20.63 13.30
N THR A 232 2.68 -19.41 13.83
CA THR A 232 1.67 -18.89 14.75
C THR A 232 0.48 -18.30 14.01
N THR A 233 0.65 -17.26 13.19
CA THR A 233 -0.49 -16.53 12.60
C THR A 233 -0.30 -16.17 11.13
N TYR A 234 -1.32 -16.42 10.33
CA TYR A 234 -1.46 -15.87 8.97
C TYR A 234 -2.76 -15.07 8.91
N GLY A 235 -2.67 -13.79 8.59
CA GLY A 235 -3.85 -12.94 8.35
C GLY A 235 -4.71 -12.74 9.60
N ASN A 236 -4.12 -12.25 10.69
CA ASN A 236 -4.83 -11.88 11.91
C ASN A 236 -5.38 -10.45 11.83
N ASN A 237 -6.61 -10.22 12.30
CA ASN A 237 -7.30 -8.91 12.30
C ASN A 237 -7.36 -8.24 10.90
N THR A 238 -7.48 -9.03 9.83
CA THR A 238 -7.53 -8.51 8.45
C THR A 238 -8.95 -8.18 7.99
N ASN A 239 -9.12 -7.40 6.93
CA ASN A 239 -10.44 -7.04 6.39
C ASN A 239 -10.64 -7.65 4.99
N VAL A 240 -10.86 -6.87 3.93
CA VAL A 240 -11.15 -7.38 2.56
C VAL A 240 -9.87 -7.85 1.89
N ASP A 241 -9.27 -8.88 2.47
CA ASP A 241 -7.96 -9.37 2.10
C ASP A 241 -8.08 -10.78 1.54
N GLY A 242 -7.54 -10.98 0.34
CA GLY A 242 -7.42 -12.30 -0.25
C GLY A 242 -6.15 -12.96 0.25
N SER A 243 -6.28 -14.13 0.87
CA SER A 243 -5.13 -14.92 1.32
C SER A 243 -5.11 -16.27 0.63
N ALA A 244 -3.92 -16.72 0.25
CA ALA A 244 -3.68 -18.04 -0.29
C ALA A 244 -2.47 -18.68 0.38
N PHE A 245 -2.63 -19.89 0.89
CA PHE A 245 -1.53 -20.74 1.33
C PHE A 245 -1.60 -22.07 0.60
N THR A 246 -0.54 -22.45 -0.13
CA THR A 246 -0.57 -23.71 -0.89
C THR A 246 -0.20 -24.92 -0.03
N ASN A 247 0.94 -24.92 0.67
CA ASN A 247 1.41 -26.11 1.37
C ASN A 247 2.08 -25.80 2.72
N TYR A 248 1.64 -26.50 3.76
CA TYR A 248 2.34 -26.58 5.04
C TYR A 248 2.72 -28.04 5.30
N GLY A 249 4.02 -28.32 5.48
CA GLY A 249 4.52 -29.66 5.81
C GLY A 249 4.26 -30.74 4.74
N GLN A 250 4.08 -30.36 3.47
CA GLN A 250 3.89 -31.34 2.40
C GLN A 250 5.12 -32.26 2.33
N THR A 251 4.89 -33.58 2.40
CA THR A 251 5.93 -34.63 2.34
C THR A 251 7.07 -34.46 3.36
N ALA A 252 6.83 -33.69 4.43
CA ALA A 252 7.79 -33.46 5.50
C ALA A 252 7.99 -34.75 6.32
N ASN A 253 9.24 -35.00 6.69
CA ASN A 253 9.64 -36.20 7.40
C ASN A 253 10.09 -35.90 8.84
N GLY A 254 9.51 -36.58 9.82
CA GLY A 254 10.12 -36.82 11.13
C GLY A 254 10.37 -35.64 12.08
N GLU A 255 9.38 -34.80 12.40
CA GLU A 255 9.29 -33.97 13.64
C GLU A 255 7.90 -33.30 13.71
N ASN A 256 7.58 -32.56 14.79
CA ASN A 256 6.24 -32.00 14.99
C ASN A 256 5.93 -30.85 14.02
N GLN A 257 4.72 -30.82 13.51
CA GLN A 257 4.20 -29.76 12.64
C GLN A 257 3.07 -29.03 13.36
N ASN A 258 3.23 -27.72 13.58
CA ASN A 258 2.26 -26.93 14.33
C ASN A 258 1.93 -25.60 13.63
N PHE A 259 0.67 -25.43 13.26
CA PHE A 259 0.12 -24.15 12.82
C PHE A 259 -0.99 -23.70 13.78
N THR A 260 -0.87 -22.52 14.40
CA THR A 260 -1.89 -22.06 15.34
C THR A 260 -3.12 -21.45 14.64
N SER A 261 -2.96 -20.48 13.75
CA SER A 261 -4.13 -19.87 13.08
C SER A 261 -3.90 -19.39 11.65
N TYR A 262 -4.85 -19.72 10.78
CA TYR A 262 -4.98 -19.17 9.44
C TYR A 262 -6.32 -18.42 9.33
N GLY A 263 -6.26 -17.09 9.29
CA GLY A 263 -7.42 -16.21 9.38
C GLY A 263 -7.99 -16.19 10.79
N PHE A 264 -7.83 -15.06 11.49
CA PHE A 264 -8.43 -14.84 12.81
C PHE A 264 -8.99 -13.44 12.90
N ASN A 265 -10.22 -13.29 13.41
CA ASN A 265 -10.88 -11.98 13.59
C ASN A 265 -10.94 -11.14 12.29
N GLY A 266 -11.20 -11.77 11.15
CA GLY A 266 -11.24 -11.16 9.83
C GLY A 266 -12.63 -10.61 9.40
N ASN A 267 -12.67 -9.59 8.52
CA ASN A 267 -13.92 -9.06 7.95
C ASN A 267 -14.01 -9.19 6.43
N ASN A 268 -14.88 -10.06 5.95
CA ASN A 268 -14.96 -10.47 4.55
C ASN A 268 -13.61 -10.92 3.98
N PRO A 269 -12.92 -11.85 4.68
CA PRO A 269 -11.71 -12.44 4.13
C PRO A 269 -12.06 -13.35 2.94
N ALA A 270 -11.11 -13.51 2.04
CA ALA A 270 -11.14 -14.57 1.03
C ALA A 270 -9.95 -15.49 1.28
N SER A 271 -10.09 -16.40 2.23
CA SER A 271 -9.00 -17.24 2.73
C SER A 271 -8.98 -18.59 2.02
N ASN A 272 -7.87 -18.92 1.37
CA ASN A 272 -7.72 -20.14 0.59
C ASN A 272 -6.49 -20.93 1.06
N PHE A 273 -6.70 -21.98 1.84
CA PHE A 273 -5.62 -22.87 2.25
C PHE A 273 -5.78 -24.23 1.54
N ASN A 274 -4.76 -24.65 0.79
CA ASN A 274 -4.87 -25.91 0.04
C ASN A 274 -4.51 -27.11 0.92
N ASN A 275 -3.26 -27.20 1.37
CA ASN A 275 -2.73 -28.44 1.93
C ASN A 275 -2.02 -28.23 3.28
N TYR A 276 -2.44 -28.98 4.28
CA TYR A 276 -1.73 -29.15 5.55
C TYR A 276 -1.30 -30.62 5.72
N GLY A 277 -0.01 -30.89 5.93
CA GLY A 277 0.53 -32.21 6.31
C GLY A 277 0.36 -33.32 5.27
N VAL A 278 0.16 -33.00 3.98
CA VAL A 278 -0.10 -34.00 2.94
C VAL A 278 1.15 -34.85 2.66
N GLY A 279 1.04 -36.16 2.82
CA GLY A 279 2.13 -37.11 2.60
C GLY A 279 3.24 -37.07 3.66
N GLY A 280 3.03 -36.35 4.77
CA GLY A 280 4.00 -36.24 5.86
C GLY A 280 4.06 -37.50 6.74
N ASN A 281 5.12 -37.61 7.55
CA ASN A 281 5.25 -38.69 8.54
C ASN A 281 5.68 -38.23 9.95
N GLY A 282 5.47 -36.95 10.28
CA GLY A 282 5.78 -36.39 11.59
C GLY A 282 5.02 -37.08 12.74
N PRO A 283 5.57 -37.10 13.97
CA PRO A 283 4.90 -37.68 15.14
C PRO A 283 3.65 -36.90 15.60
N SER A 284 3.52 -35.62 15.24
CA SER A 284 2.34 -34.80 15.54
C SER A 284 2.07 -33.77 14.44
N GLU A 285 0.81 -33.64 14.06
CA GLU A 285 0.28 -32.72 13.07
C GLU A 285 -0.82 -31.89 13.74
N THR A 286 -0.51 -30.67 14.19
CA THR A 286 -1.45 -29.82 14.93
C THR A 286 -1.77 -28.55 14.16
N PHE A 287 -3.03 -28.37 13.77
CA PHE A 287 -3.53 -27.12 13.22
C PHE A 287 -4.65 -26.58 14.12
N THR A 288 -4.44 -25.52 14.89
CA THR A 288 -5.43 -25.17 15.93
C THR A 288 -6.71 -24.55 15.34
N SER A 289 -6.59 -23.58 14.43
CA SER A 289 -7.77 -22.84 13.97
C SER A 289 -7.69 -22.35 12.52
N TYR A 290 -8.83 -22.47 11.83
CA TYR A 290 -9.06 -21.88 10.51
C TYR A 290 -10.25 -20.93 10.59
N ARG A 291 -10.03 -19.66 10.23
CA ARG A 291 -11.08 -18.63 10.12
C ARG A 291 -11.89 -18.44 11.42
N ASP A 292 -11.22 -18.41 12.56
CA ASP A 292 -11.88 -18.19 13.84
C ASP A 292 -12.25 -16.71 14.05
N GLN A 293 -13.37 -16.44 14.72
CA GLN A 293 -13.88 -15.09 15.05
C GLN A 293 -14.06 -14.12 13.86
N SER A 294 -14.12 -14.63 12.62
CA SER A 294 -14.27 -13.80 11.41
C SER A 294 -15.75 -13.64 11.02
N ASN A 295 -16.07 -12.86 9.99
CA ASN A 295 -17.44 -12.75 9.45
C ASN A 295 -17.55 -13.22 7.97
N VAL A 296 -18.65 -12.90 7.27
CA VAL A 296 -19.00 -13.40 5.92
C VAL A 296 -17.84 -13.28 4.93
N GLY A 297 -17.28 -14.39 4.44
CA GLY A 297 -16.11 -14.47 3.54
C GLY A 297 -16.18 -15.65 2.55
N ASP A 298 -15.33 -15.64 1.51
CA ASP A 298 -15.22 -16.70 0.49
C ASP A 298 -14.00 -17.56 0.78
N ASP A 299 -14.19 -18.58 1.63
CA ASP A 299 -13.09 -19.32 2.25
C ASP A 299 -13.08 -20.81 1.85
N THR A 300 -11.90 -21.31 1.47
CA THR A 300 -11.69 -22.71 1.11
C THR A 300 -10.52 -23.33 1.87
N PHE A 301 -10.76 -24.48 2.51
CA PHE A 301 -9.70 -25.33 3.05
C PHE A 301 -9.81 -26.73 2.44
N THR A 302 -8.81 -27.12 1.65
CA THR A 302 -8.97 -28.28 0.74
C THR A 302 -8.58 -29.60 1.39
N THR A 303 -7.43 -29.67 2.07
CA THR A 303 -6.87 -30.94 2.54
C THR A 303 -6.10 -30.80 3.86
N TYR A 304 -6.44 -31.66 4.81
CA TYR A 304 -5.77 -31.82 6.10
C TYR A 304 -5.29 -33.27 6.26
N VAL A 305 -3.98 -33.46 6.44
CA VAL A 305 -3.30 -34.73 6.78
C VAL A 305 -3.74 -35.90 5.87
N LYS A 306 -3.63 -35.71 4.56
CA LYS A 306 -3.95 -36.75 3.56
C LYS A 306 -2.72 -37.58 3.22
N ASP A 307 -2.89 -38.89 3.12
CA ASP A 307 -1.84 -39.86 2.78
C ASP A 307 -0.61 -39.79 3.71
N ALA A 308 -0.81 -39.31 4.94
CA ALA A 308 0.23 -39.23 5.96
C ALA A 308 0.39 -40.56 6.70
N ASN A 309 1.64 -40.93 7.01
CA ASN A 309 1.99 -42.16 7.73
C ASN A 309 2.50 -41.87 9.16
N GLY A 310 2.29 -40.64 9.64
CA GLY A 310 2.74 -40.10 10.94
C GLY A 310 1.73 -40.22 12.08
N GLY A 311 2.05 -39.61 13.23
CA GLY A 311 1.35 -39.76 14.52
C GLY A 311 0.07 -38.92 14.68
N GLU A 312 -0.12 -38.27 15.83
CA GLU A 312 -1.39 -37.67 16.24
C GLU A 312 -1.76 -36.44 15.39
N ALA A 313 -3.01 -36.37 14.91
CA ALA A 313 -3.51 -35.23 14.13
C ALA A 313 -4.59 -34.47 14.91
N ASN A 314 -4.33 -33.18 15.19
CA ASN A 314 -5.17 -32.34 16.04
C ASN A 314 -5.67 -31.09 15.32
N PHE A 315 -6.99 -30.96 15.19
CA PHE A 315 -7.64 -29.79 14.60
C PHE A 315 -8.78 -29.30 15.51
N THR A 316 -8.66 -28.09 16.07
CA THR A 316 -9.57 -27.62 17.13
C THR A 316 -10.78 -26.88 16.59
N ASN A 317 -10.61 -25.97 15.63
CA ASN A 317 -11.68 -25.07 15.21
C ASN A 317 -11.71 -24.82 13.70
N TYR A 318 -12.89 -25.01 13.11
CA TYR A 318 -13.23 -24.59 11.75
C TYR A 318 -14.33 -23.53 11.78
N GLY A 319 -14.00 -22.29 11.44
CA GLY A 319 -14.99 -21.31 11.00
C GLY A 319 -16.03 -20.88 12.02
N GLN A 320 -15.75 -20.89 13.34
CA GLN A 320 -16.60 -20.27 14.37
C GLN A 320 -16.68 -18.75 14.16
N SER A 321 -17.67 -18.31 13.38
CA SER A 321 -17.76 -16.94 12.84
C SER A 321 -19.17 -16.36 12.99
N PHE A 322 -19.28 -15.05 12.91
CA PHE A 322 -20.56 -14.35 13.05
C PHE A 322 -21.22 -14.11 11.68
N ASN A 323 -22.42 -14.67 11.48
CA ASN A 323 -23.20 -14.73 10.23
C ASN A 323 -22.65 -15.77 9.23
N GLU A 324 -23.36 -16.88 9.09
CA GLU A 324 -23.00 -18.03 8.25
C GLU A 324 -23.42 -17.81 6.80
N ASP A 325 -22.46 -17.80 5.85
CA ASP A 325 -22.65 -18.26 4.47
C ASP A 325 -21.29 -18.58 3.80
N THR A 326 -21.30 -19.61 2.93
CA THR A 326 -20.29 -20.13 1.97
C THR A 326 -18.93 -20.71 2.43
N ALA A 327 -18.83 -21.37 3.58
CA ALA A 327 -17.63 -22.18 3.87
C ALA A 327 -17.72 -23.58 3.22
N THR A 328 -16.70 -23.99 2.45
CA THR A 328 -16.60 -25.36 1.91
C THR A 328 -15.37 -26.09 2.47
N PHE A 329 -15.58 -27.26 3.06
CA PHE A 329 -14.53 -28.15 3.56
C PHE A 329 -14.67 -29.52 2.90
N SER A 330 -13.65 -29.98 2.17
CA SER A 330 -13.81 -31.05 1.20
C SER A 330 -13.53 -32.46 1.75
N ASN A 331 -12.61 -32.65 2.71
CA ASN A 331 -12.22 -33.99 3.18
C ASN A 331 -11.65 -34.00 4.63
N TYR A 332 -12.20 -34.88 5.47
CA TYR A 332 -11.68 -35.23 6.81
C TYR A 332 -11.53 -36.75 6.90
N GLN A 333 -10.38 -37.26 7.37
CA GLN A 333 -10.25 -38.65 7.81
C GLN A 333 -9.53 -38.70 9.16
N ASN A 334 -10.28 -38.84 10.25
CA ASN A 334 -9.79 -39.57 11.42
C ASN A 334 -10.95 -40.20 12.23
N LYS A 335 -10.76 -41.45 12.68
CA LYS A 335 -11.70 -42.21 13.51
C LYS A 335 -11.52 -41.84 14.98
N THR A 336 -12.36 -40.96 15.53
CA THR A 336 -12.96 -40.97 16.90
C THR A 336 -13.62 -39.61 17.22
N SER A 337 -14.56 -39.60 18.19
CA SER A 337 -15.77 -38.75 18.24
C SER A 337 -15.77 -37.57 19.25
N GLN A 338 -16.64 -36.57 18.95
CA GLN A 338 -17.47 -35.66 19.80
C GLN A 338 -16.76 -34.64 20.73
N VAL A 339 -17.18 -33.36 20.82
CA VAL A 339 -18.38 -32.83 21.54
C VAL A 339 -18.79 -31.42 21.04
N LEU A 340 -20.10 -31.13 21.01
CA LEU A 340 -20.73 -29.81 20.84
C LEU A 340 -20.98 -29.10 22.20
N ALA A 341 -20.80 -27.77 22.28
CA ALA A 341 -21.58 -26.93 23.20
C ALA A 341 -21.71 -25.45 22.74
N SER A 342 -22.96 -24.98 22.79
CA SER A 342 -23.56 -23.66 22.46
C SER A 342 -23.15 -22.53 23.41
N LEU A 343 -23.27 -21.25 22.99
CA LEU A 343 -23.93 -20.18 23.77
C LEU A 343 -24.29 -18.92 22.94
N THR A 344 -25.52 -18.45 23.14
CA THR A 344 -26.19 -17.25 22.60
C THR A 344 -25.75 -15.94 23.27
N GLY A 345 -25.65 -14.83 22.53
CA GLY A 345 -25.60 -13.48 23.13
C GLY A 345 -25.41 -12.27 22.21
N GLY A 346 -26.49 -11.51 21.97
CA GLY A 346 -26.55 -10.03 21.97
C GLY A 346 -25.67 -9.17 21.03
N LYS A 347 -26.28 -8.63 19.97
CA LYS A 347 -25.73 -7.61 19.05
C LYS A 347 -25.25 -6.31 19.74
N LYS A 348 -24.00 -5.92 19.43
CA LYS A 348 -23.56 -4.52 19.22
C LYS A 348 -22.64 -4.50 18.00
N VAL A 349 -23.05 -3.85 16.92
CA VAL A 349 -22.19 -3.65 15.73
C VAL A 349 -21.19 -2.55 16.06
N ASN A 350 -19.94 -2.93 16.30
CA ASN A 350 -18.85 -2.00 16.55
C ASN A 350 -18.21 -1.64 15.19
N ASN A 351 -18.40 -0.40 14.72
CA ASN A 351 -17.94 0.07 13.40
C ASN A 351 -16.41 0.34 13.38
N ARG A 352 -15.60 -0.72 13.33
CA ARG A 352 -14.12 -0.63 13.36
C ARG A 352 -13.45 -0.56 11.97
N TRP A 353 -14.23 -0.50 10.88
CA TRP A 353 -13.79 -0.83 9.50
C TRP A 353 -13.48 0.36 8.56
N VAL A 354 -13.87 1.58 8.93
CA VAL A 354 -13.48 2.79 8.20
C VAL A 354 -12.80 3.69 9.21
N GLU A 355 -11.60 4.18 8.87
CA GLU A 355 -10.86 5.08 9.74
C GLU A 355 -11.78 6.24 10.20
N PRO A 356 -11.92 6.46 11.53
CA PRO A 356 -12.74 7.53 12.05
C PRO A 356 -12.38 8.88 11.41
N GLY A 357 -13.41 9.59 10.94
CA GLY A 357 -13.21 10.90 10.31
C GLY A 357 -12.88 10.88 8.81
N LYS A 358 -12.63 9.70 8.22
CA LYS A 358 -12.36 9.58 6.76
C LYS A 358 -13.50 10.14 5.91
N PHE A 359 -14.73 9.91 6.34
CA PHE A 359 -15.92 10.55 5.81
C PHE A 359 -16.73 11.18 6.95
N PHE A 360 -17.38 12.29 6.67
CA PHE A 360 -18.23 12.99 7.63
C PHE A 360 -19.42 13.68 6.94
N ARG A 361 -20.37 14.15 7.75
CA ARG A 361 -21.56 14.87 7.26
C ARG A 361 -21.28 16.36 7.23
N GLU A 362 -21.86 17.06 6.26
CA GLU A 362 -21.60 18.50 6.05
C GLU A 362 -21.93 19.34 7.28
N LYS A 363 -22.97 18.95 8.04
CA LYS A 363 -23.36 19.57 9.31
C LYS A 363 -22.25 19.60 10.39
N MET A 364 -21.21 18.80 10.23
CA MET A 364 -20.06 18.75 11.14
C MET A 364 -19.04 19.87 10.86
N LEU A 365 -19.08 20.52 9.69
CA LEU A 365 -18.28 21.70 9.38
C LEU A 365 -18.89 22.96 10.01
N LYS A 366 -18.97 22.94 11.35
CA LYS A 366 -19.49 24.05 12.15
C LYS A 366 -18.50 24.37 13.26
N SER A 367 -18.23 25.66 13.44
CA SER A 367 -17.34 26.14 14.51
C SER A 367 -17.74 25.55 15.87
N GLY A 368 -16.75 25.03 16.60
CA GLY A 368 -16.90 24.36 17.89
C GLY A 368 -17.18 22.86 17.82
N THR A 369 -17.45 22.29 16.64
CA THR A 369 -17.61 20.84 16.49
C THR A 369 -16.29 20.13 16.73
N ILE A 370 -16.29 19.12 17.60
CA ILE A 370 -15.17 18.20 17.79
C ILE A 370 -15.43 16.93 16.95
N MET A 371 -14.44 16.52 16.16
CA MET A 371 -14.54 15.32 15.34
C MET A 371 -13.17 14.64 15.16
N PRO A 372 -13.15 13.31 14.94
CA PRO A 372 -11.92 12.62 14.57
C PRO A 372 -11.44 13.08 13.19
N MET A 373 -10.12 13.15 13.03
CA MET A 373 -9.43 13.40 11.77
C MET A 373 -8.72 12.11 11.31
N PRO A 374 -8.87 11.69 10.06
CA PRO A 374 -8.18 10.51 9.54
C PRO A 374 -6.68 10.77 9.37
N ASP A 375 -5.93 9.75 8.95
CA ASP A 375 -4.54 9.91 8.57
C ASP A 375 -4.41 10.66 7.23
N ILE A 376 -4.27 11.99 7.31
CA ILE A 376 -4.16 12.86 6.13
C ILE A 376 -2.72 13.01 5.60
N LYS A 377 -1.75 12.28 6.16
CA LYS A 377 -0.34 12.36 5.75
C LYS A 377 -0.14 11.67 4.40
N ASP A 378 0.58 12.31 3.49
CA ASP A 378 1.04 11.63 2.29
C ASP A 378 2.17 10.68 2.65
N LYS A 379 1.98 9.47 2.19
CA LYS A 379 2.84 8.33 2.42
C LYS A 379 3.65 8.01 1.15
N MET A 380 3.26 8.51 0.00
CA MET A 380 3.97 8.24 -1.23
C MET A 380 5.38 8.85 -1.25
N PRO A 381 6.34 8.20 -1.93
CA PRO A 381 7.67 8.76 -2.13
C PRO A 381 7.58 10.10 -2.87
N LYS A 382 8.40 11.05 -2.42
CA LYS A 382 8.48 12.38 -3.03
C LYS A 382 8.96 12.26 -4.46
N ARG A 383 8.23 12.89 -5.36
CA ARG A 383 8.54 12.98 -6.80
C ARG A 383 8.23 14.37 -7.30
N SER A 384 8.71 14.69 -8.49
CA SER A 384 8.36 15.92 -9.20
C SER A 384 7.65 15.61 -10.51
N PHE A 385 6.85 16.57 -10.99
CA PHE A 385 6.31 16.54 -12.35
C PHE A 385 7.45 16.58 -13.35
N LEU A 386 7.32 15.83 -14.44
CA LEU A 386 8.17 16.03 -15.60
C LEU A 386 7.71 17.27 -16.38
N PRO A 387 8.63 18.01 -17.02
CA PRO A 387 8.24 19.06 -17.95
C PRO A 387 7.40 18.45 -19.08
N ARG A 388 6.30 19.10 -19.48
CA ARG A 388 5.38 18.58 -20.52
C ARG A 388 6.09 18.07 -21.78
N VAL A 389 7.14 18.77 -22.24
CA VAL A 389 7.90 18.38 -23.44
C VAL A 389 8.60 17.03 -23.29
N ILE A 390 9.05 16.70 -22.08
CA ILE A 390 9.64 15.40 -21.78
C ILE A 390 8.53 14.36 -21.55
N ALA A 391 7.53 14.69 -20.74
CA ALA A 391 6.43 13.78 -20.41
C ALA A 391 5.67 13.28 -21.65
N SER A 392 5.42 14.17 -22.63
CA SER A 392 4.73 13.84 -23.88
C SER A 392 5.50 12.92 -24.83
N LYS A 393 6.81 12.75 -24.62
CA LYS A 393 7.66 11.84 -25.41
C LYS A 393 7.82 10.46 -24.75
N LEU A 394 7.39 10.31 -23.50
CA LEU A 394 7.37 9.02 -22.82
C LEU A 394 6.08 8.26 -23.16
N PRO A 395 6.13 6.93 -23.33
CA PRO A 395 4.92 6.13 -23.52
C PRO A 395 4.03 6.22 -22.28
N PHE A 396 2.75 6.54 -22.50
CA PHE A 396 1.76 6.70 -21.43
C PHE A 396 0.45 5.99 -21.81
N SER A 397 0.52 4.66 -21.97
CA SER A 397 -0.63 3.79 -22.23
C SER A 397 -0.30 2.36 -21.85
N THR A 398 -1.29 1.58 -21.42
CA THR A 398 -1.14 0.13 -21.16
C THR A 398 -0.67 -0.62 -22.40
N SER A 399 -1.09 -0.19 -23.60
CA SER A 399 -0.66 -0.78 -24.88
C SER A 399 0.85 -0.63 -25.17
N LYS A 400 1.52 0.32 -24.52
CA LYS A 400 2.96 0.58 -24.64
C LYS A 400 3.72 0.37 -23.34
N ILE A 401 3.15 -0.43 -22.43
CA ILE A 401 3.72 -0.63 -21.10
C ILE A 401 5.13 -1.23 -21.16
N ASP A 402 5.41 -2.09 -22.14
CA ASP A 402 6.73 -2.75 -22.26
C ASP A 402 7.84 -1.76 -22.66
N GLU A 403 7.53 -0.77 -23.51
CA GLU A 403 8.45 0.35 -23.79
C GLU A 403 8.74 1.14 -22.51
N LEU A 404 7.69 1.44 -21.72
CA LEU A 404 7.83 2.19 -20.48
C LEU A 404 8.64 1.43 -19.42
N LYS A 405 8.37 0.13 -19.26
CA LYS A 405 9.15 -0.78 -18.40
C LYS A 405 10.62 -0.77 -18.80
N LYS A 406 10.92 -0.84 -20.10
CA LYS A 406 12.29 -0.78 -20.62
C LYS A 406 12.96 0.55 -20.29
N ILE A 407 12.25 1.68 -20.44
CA ILE A 407 12.80 3.01 -20.11
C ILE A 407 13.16 3.12 -18.63
N PHE A 408 12.29 2.64 -17.74
CA PHE A 408 12.47 2.74 -16.29
C PHE A 408 13.21 1.54 -15.65
N HIS A 409 13.79 0.66 -16.46
CA HIS A 409 14.44 -0.59 -16.00
C HIS A 409 13.54 -1.44 -15.08
N ALA A 410 12.22 -1.41 -15.31
CA ALA A 410 11.26 -2.19 -14.53
C ALA A 410 11.20 -3.62 -15.08
N ALA A 411 11.73 -4.59 -14.35
CA ALA A 411 11.59 -6.01 -14.71
C ALA A 411 10.10 -6.41 -14.74
N ASN A 412 9.70 -7.34 -15.61
CA ASN A 412 8.29 -7.68 -15.84
C ASN A 412 7.52 -8.06 -14.56
N ASP A 413 8.17 -8.79 -13.65
CA ASP A 413 7.58 -9.20 -12.37
C ASP A 413 8.00 -8.28 -11.21
N SER A 414 8.48 -7.07 -11.51
CA SER A 414 8.85 -6.08 -10.49
C SER A 414 7.64 -5.30 -10.01
N GLN A 415 7.70 -4.86 -8.75
CA GLN A 415 6.72 -3.93 -8.17
C GLN A 415 6.60 -2.63 -8.96
N VAL A 416 7.71 -2.14 -9.52
CA VAL A 416 7.70 -0.94 -10.37
C VAL A 416 6.88 -1.18 -11.64
N ALA A 417 6.99 -2.37 -12.25
CA ALA A 417 6.19 -2.73 -13.43
C ALA A 417 4.70 -2.87 -13.09
N LYS A 418 4.35 -3.51 -11.95
CA LYS A 418 2.96 -3.62 -11.47
C LYS A 418 2.36 -2.25 -11.20
N MET A 419 3.05 -1.41 -10.42
CA MET A 419 2.65 -0.02 -10.16
C MET A 419 2.38 0.77 -11.45
N ILE A 420 3.30 0.69 -12.42
CA ILE A 420 3.13 1.36 -13.72
C ILE A 420 1.85 0.86 -14.40
N GLY A 421 1.63 -0.45 -14.41
CA GLY A 421 0.44 -1.07 -14.98
C GLY A 421 -0.86 -0.64 -14.30
N ASP A 422 -0.91 -0.67 -12.98
CA ASP A 422 -2.08 -0.28 -12.18
C ASP A 422 -2.43 1.19 -12.40
N ALA A 423 -1.42 2.07 -12.36
CA ALA A 423 -1.61 3.50 -12.60
C ALA A 423 -2.15 3.79 -14.00
N LEU A 424 -1.57 3.16 -15.04
CA LEU A 424 -2.04 3.32 -16.41
C LEU A 424 -3.46 2.76 -16.60
N SER A 425 -3.76 1.62 -15.99
CA SER A 425 -5.09 1.01 -16.06
C SER A 425 -6.16 1.90 -15.43
N GLU A 426 -5.89 2.52 -14.27
CA GLU A 426 -6.82 3.47 -13.65
C GLU A 426 -7.00 4.75 -14.48
N CYS A 427 -5.90 5.22 -15.09
CA CYS A 427 -5.95 6.35 -16.01
C CYS A 427 -6.83 6.07 -17.24
N GLU A 428 -6.72 4.87 -17.81
CA GLU A 428 -7.45 4.45 -19.02
C GLU A 428 -8.87 3.94 -18.74
N ARG A 429 -9.21 3.62 -17.49
CA ARG A 429 -10.57 3.21 -17.10
C ARG A 429 -11.62 4.18 -17.66
N ALA A 430 -12.80 3.71 -18.04
CA ALA A 430 -13.87 4.61 -18.45
C ALA A 430 -14.30 5.54 -17.29
N PRO A 431 -14.63 6.81 -17.55
CA PRO A 431 -15.21 7.68 -16.53
C PRO A 431 -16.54 7.13 -16.04
N SER A 432 -16.84 7.37 -14.77
CA SER A 432 -18.16 7.08 -14.19
C SER A 432 -19.23 7.97 -14.85
N ALA A 433 -20.49 7.57 -14.77
CA ALA A 433 -21.58 8.39 -15.31
C ALA A 433 -21.56 9.82 -14.69
N GLY A 434 -21.49 10.84 -15.55
CA GLY A 434 -21.41 12.24 -15.13
C GLY A 434 -20.03 12.71 -14.66
N GLU A 435 -19.04 11.83 -14.60
CA GLU A 435 -17.64 12.18 -14.29
C GLU A 435 -16.91 12.65 -15.55
N THR A 436 -16.12 13.71 -15.42
CA THR A 436 -15.08 14.04 -16.40
C THR A 436 -13.73 13.82 -15.74
N LYS A 437 -12.84 13.03 -16.33
CA LYS A 437 -11.54 12.71 -15.73
C LYS A 437 -10.38 12.82 -16.72
N ARG A 438 -9.18 13.00 -16.18
CA ARG A 438 -7.91 12.96 -16.91
C ARG A 438 -6.78 12.65 -15.95
N CYS A 439 -5.87 11.79 -16.38
CA CYS A 439 -4.57 11.69 -15.74
C CYS A 439 -3.64 12.80 -16.24
N ALA A 440 -3.15 13.63 -15.33
CA ALA A 440 -2.21 14.70 -15.59
C ALA A 440 -0.80 14.24 -15.21
N ASN A 441 0.04 14.03 -16.23
CA ASN A 441 1.42 13.58 -16.08
C ASN A 441 2.44 14.75 -16.16
N SER A 442 1.93 15.98 -16.29
CA SER A 442 2.62 17.25 -16.16
C SER A 442 1.74 18.28 -15.43
N ALA A 443 2.34 19.29 -14.82
CA ALA A 443 1.60 20.34 -14.11
C ALA A 443 0.77 21.20 -15.08
N GLU A 444 1.28 21.40 -16.29
CA GLU A 444 0.58 22.11 -17.35
C GLU A 444 -0.68 21.35 -17.79
N ASP A 445 -0.63 20.01 -17.89
CA ASP A 445 -1.82 19.22 -18.24
C ASP A 445 -2.90 19.26 -17.17
N MET A 446 -2.50 19.37 -15.90
CA MET A 446 -3.42 19.60 -14.80
C MET A 446 -4.10 20.98 -14.92
N ILE A 447 -3.33 22.03 -15.23
CA ILE A 447 -3.87 23.39 -15.44
C ILE A 447 -4.84 23.39 -16.62
N ASP A 448 -4.49 22.76 -17.74
CA ASP A 448 -5.36 22.68 -18.92
C ASP A 448 -6.65 21.93 -18.62
N PHE A 449 -6.56 20.83 -17.86
CA PHE A 449 -7.74 20.09 -17.47
C PHE A 449 -8.65 20.93 -16.56
N ALA A 450 -8.10 21.54 -15.51
CA ALA A 450 -8.85 22.37 -14.58
C ALA A 450 -9.54 23.54 -15.29
N THR A 451 -8.79 24.26 -16.13
CA THR A 451 -9.31 25.43 -16.88
C THR A 451 -10.31 25.04 -17.97
N SER A 452 -10.18 23.85 -18.58
CA SER A 452 -11.18 23.35 -19.53
C SER A 452 -12.53 23.04 -18.88
N VAL A 453 -12.54 22.66 -17.60
CA VAL A 453 -13.76 22.31 -16.86
C VAL A 453 -14.38 23.52 -16.15
N LEU A 454 -13.55 24.41 -15.60
CA LEU A 454 -13.96 25.48 -14.70
C LEU A 454 -13.84 26.90 -15.30
N GLY A 455 -13.19 27.03 -16.47
CA GLY A 455 -12.81 28.32 -17.07
C GLY A 455 -11.45 28.83 -16.56
N GLY A 456 -11.04 30.02 -17.02
CA GLY A 456 -9.73 30.60 -16.66
C GLY A 456 -9.65 31.18 -15.25
N ASN A 457 -10.78 31.54 -14.63
CA ASN A 457 -10.80 32.16 -13.31
C ASN A 457 -10.85 31.09 -12.19
N VAL A 458 -9.73 30.40 -11.97
CA VAL A 458 -9.64 29.26 -11.04
C VAL A 458 -8.69 29.48 -9.88
N VAL A 459 -8.94 28.78 -8.78
CA VAL A 459 -8.07 28.69 -7.59
C VAL A 459 -7.93 27.22 -7.21
N VAL A 460 -6.69 26.77 -7.03
CA VAL A 460 -6.36 25.45 -6.52
C VAL A 460 -6.08 25.51 -5.02
N ARG A 461 -6.64 24.57 -4.26
CA ARG A 461 -6.61 24.52 -2.80
C ARG A 461 -6.17 23.16 -2.31
N THR A 462 -5.47 23.13 -1.19
CA THR A 462 -5.02 21.93 -0.47
C THR A 462 -5.08 22.22 1.03
N THR A 463 -5.18 21.19 1.85
CA THR A 463 -4.94 21.31 3.30
C THR A 463 -3.49 21.73 3.54
N GLU A 464 -3.27 22.68 4.45
CA GLU A 464 -1.99 23.39 4.63
C GLU A 464 -0.89 22.49 5.20
N ASN A 465 -1.22 21.65 6.20
CA ASN A 465 -0.28 20.72 6.81
C ASN A 465 -1.01 19.49 7.41
N THR A 466 -0.29 18.60 8.09
CA THR A 466 -0.87 17.35 8.63
C THR A 466 -1.12 17.38 10.14
N LYS A 467 -1.02 18.55 10.80
CA LYS A 467 -1.29 18.65 12.24
C LYS A 467 -2.78 18.37 12.50
N GLY A 468 -3.04 17.58 13.53
CA GLY A 468 -4.36 17.04 13.84
C GLY A 468 -4.65 15.66 13.25
N SER A 469 -3.81 15.15 12.33
CA SER A 469 -3.92 13.81 11.76
C SER A 469 -3.99 12.72 12.85
N LYS A 470 -4.89 11.73 12.67
CA LYS A 470 -5.20 10.64 13.62
C LYS A 470 -5.69 11.08 15.02
N GLY A 471 -5.95 12.37 15.21
CA GLY A 471 -6.42 12.93 16.47
C GLY A 471 -7.87 13.41 16.39
N ASN A 472 -8.40 13.82 17.54
CA ASN A 472 -9.60 14.66 17.54
C ASN A 472 -9.21 16.11 17.25
N ILE A 473 -9.98 16.76 16.40
CA ILE A 473 -9.82 18.17 16.03
C ILE A 473 -11.07 18.95 16.41
N MET A 474 -10.91 20.25 16.65
CA MET A 474 -12.03 21.18 16.76
C MET A 474 -12.11 22.05 15.51
N ILE A 475 -13.29 22.14 14.92
CA ILE A 475 -13.56 23.02 13.79
C ILE A 475 -13.62 24.48 14.26
N GLY A 476 -12.84 25.35 13.63
CA GLY A 476 -12.84 26.79 13.85
C GLY A 476 -13.72 27.53 12.85
N ALA A 477 -13.23 28.65 12.34
CA ALA A 477 -13.91 29.41 11.29
C ALA A 477 -14.03 28.57 10.00
N VAL A 478 -15.20 28.60 9.36
CA VAL A 478 -15.49 27.86 8.13
C VAL A 478 -15.92 28.83 7.04
N LYS A 479 -15.31 28.74 5.86
CA LYS A 479 -15.63 29.50 4.67
C LYS A 479 -16.07 28.55 3.56
N GLY A 480 -17.31 28.71 3.09
CA GLY A 480 -17.79 28.03 1.88
C GLY A 480 -17.32 28.75 0.62
N ILE A 481 -16.69 28.02 -0.29
CA ILE A 481 -16.34 28.53 -1.62
C ILE A 481 -17.63 28.74 -2.42
N ASN A 482 -17.64 29.71 -3.33
CA ASN A 482 -18.81 30.19 -4.05
C ASN A 482 -19.97 30.58 -3.12
N GLY A 483 -19.63 31.21 -1.98
CA GLY A 483 -20.58 31.55 -0.93
C GLY A 483 -21.28 30.34 -0.29
N GLY A 484 -20.66 29.16 -0.32
CA GLY A 484 -21.23 27.89 0.16
C GLY A 484 -22.28 27.28 -0.75
N LYS A 485 -22.48 27.83 -1.96
CA LYS A 485 -23.42 27.27 -2.94
C LYS A 485 -22.80 26.06 -3.64
N VAL A 486 -23.68 25.24 -4.22
CA VAL A 486 -23.26 24.13 -5.06
C VAL A 486 -22.44 24.67 -6.23
N THR A 487 -21.29 24.05 -6.50
CA THR A 487 -20.35 24.45 -7.53
C THR A 487 -19.83 23.23 -8.30
N LYS A 488 -19.05 23.50 -9.35
CA LYS A 488 -18.17 22.51 -9.99
C LYS A 488 -16.79 22.59 -9.34
N SER A 489 -16.16 21.45 -9.16
CA SER A 489 -14.75 21.39 -8.80
C SER A 489 -14.01 20.35 -9.64
N VAL A 490 -12.69 20.48 -9.69
CA VAL A 490 -11.80 19.43 -10.19
C VAL A 490 -10.95 18.98 -9.02
N SER A 491 -11.14 17.75 -8.55
CA SER A 491 -10.25 17.13 -7.55
C SER A 491 -9.15 16.38 -8.26
N CYS A 492 -7.92 16.51 -7.78
CA CYS A 492 -6.75 15.82 -8.30
C CYS A 492 -6.10 15.05 -7.17
N HIS A 493 -5.99 13.74 -7.36
CA HIS A 493 -5.41 12.80 -6.41
C HIS A 493 -4.09 12.28 -6.93
N GLN A 494 -3.08 12.23 -6.06
CA GLN A 494 -1.77 11.70 -6.45
C GLN A 494 -1.87 10.20 -6.73
N THR A 495 -1.36 9.76 -7.88
CA THR A 495 -1.27 8.35 -8.26
C THR A 495 0.20 7.94 -8.25
N LEU A 496 0.49 6.75 -7.73
CA LEU A 496 1.85 6.25 -7.67
C LEU A 496 2.37 5.91 -9.07
N PHE A 497 3.43 6.59 -9.49
CA PHE A 497 4.06 6.41 -10.79
C PHE A 497 5.55 6.80 -10.71
N PRO A 498 6.43 6.45 -11.68
CA PRO A 498 7.86 6.77 -11.58
C PRO A 498 8.15 8.28 -11.47
N TYR A 499 7.29 9.10 -12.04
CA TYR A 499 7.28 10.55 -11.85
C TYR A 499 5.90 10.97 -11.36
N LEU A 500 5.76 12.21 -10.91
CA LEU A 500 4.52 12.67 -10.29
C LEU A 500 3.36 12.62 -11.31
N LEU A 501 2.33 11.86 -10.97
CA LEU A 501 1.14 11.63 -11.76
C LEU A 501 -0.09 11.95 -10.90
N TYR A 502 -1.06 12.63 -11.48
CA TYR A 502 -2.32 12.92 -10.80
C TYR A 502 -3.51 12.38 -11.58
N TYR A 503 -4.35 11.60 -10.91
CA TYR A 503 -5.71 11.34 -11.36
C TYR A 503 -6.57 12.56 -11.03
N CYS A 504 -6.93 13.34 -12.04
CA CYS A 504 -7.84 14.47 -11.88
C CYS A 504 -9.24 14.09 -12.37
N HIS A 505 -10.25 14.48 -11.62
CA HIS A 505 -11.64 14.30 -12.02
C HIS A 505 -12.55 15.43 -11.55
N SER A 506 -13.69 15.57 -12.22
CA SER A 506 -14.76 16.48 -11.88
C SER A 506 -16.05 15.71 -11.83
N VAL A 507 -16.76 15.84 -10.72
CA VAL A 507 -18.14 15.38 -10.58
C VAL A 507 -19.04 16.59 -10.33
N PRO A 508 -20.25 16.62 -10.91
CA PRO A 508 -21.17 17.73 -10.72
C PRO A 508 -21.69 17.76 -9.28
N LYS A 509 -22.16 18.93 -8.85
CA LYS A 509 -22.87 19.16 -7.59
C LYS A 509 -22.04 18.87 -6.32
N VAL A 510 -20.95 19.62 -6.16
CA VAL A 510 -20.16 19.59 -4.93
C VAL A 510 -20.25 20.92 -4.17
N ARG A 511 -19.82 20.92 -2.92
CA ARG A 511 -19.49 22.13 -2.17
C ARG A 511 -18.07 22.00 -1.62
N VAL A 512 -17.31 23.08 -1.65
CA VAL A 512 -15.92 23.11 -1.16
C VAL A 512 -15.84 24.09 0.00
N TYR A 513 -15.09 23.73 1.01
CA TYR A 513 -14.94 24.48 2.25
C TYR A 513 -13.47 24.63 2.62
N GLU A 514 -13.11 25.81 3.13
CA GLU A 514 -11.88 26.08 3.87
C GLU A 514 -12.26 26.20 5.35
N ALA A 515 -11.56 25.49 6.23
CA ALA A 515 -11.85 25.49 7.65
C ALA A 515 -10.57 25.61 8.47
N ASP A 516 -10.60 26.48 9.48
CA ASP A 516 -9.57 26.45 10.52
C ASP A 516 -9.73 25.20 11.36
N ILE A 517 -8.61 24.53 11.63
CA ILE A 517 -8.54 23.33 12.46
C ILE A 517 -7.79 23.72 13.72
N LEU A 518 -8.44 23.53 14.86
CA LEU A 518 -7.96 23.90 16.18
C LEU A 518 -7.64 22.65 17.01
N ASP A 519 -6.66 22.78 17.90
CA ASP A 519 -6.45 21.79 18.97
C ASP A 519 -7.64 21.83 19.95
N PRO A 520 -8.30 20.69 20.27
CA PRO A 520 -9.50 20.71 21.10
C PRO A 520 -9.32 21.26 22.51
N ASN A 521 -8.10 21.19 23.06
CA ASN A 521 -7.82 21.57 24.45
C ASN A 521 -7.42 23.06 24.55
N SER A 522 -6.38 23.44 23.81
CA SER A 522 -5.83 24.79 23.82
C SER A 522 -6.63 25.78 22.96
N LYS A 523 -7.45 25.27 22.03
CA LYS A 523 -8.19 26.04 21.01
C LYS A 523 -7.29 26.83 20.06
N ALA A 524 -5.97 26.57 20.09
CA ALA A 524 -5.03 27.20 19.18
C ALA A 524 -5.24 26.65 17.76
N LYS A 525 -5.13 27.53 16.75
CA LYS A 525 -5.14 27.10 15.35
C LYS A 525 -3.88 26.28 15.07
N ILE A 526 -4.08 25.02 14.70
CA ILE A 526 -2.98 24.09 14.38
C ILE A 526 -2.83 23.88 12.88
N ASN A 527 -3.91 24.07 12.11
CA ASN A 527 -3.93 23.78 10.68
C ASN A 527 -5.05 24.57 9.96
N HIS A 528 -4.99 24.60 8.64
CA HIS A 528 -6.03 25.13 7.76
C HIS A 528 -6.39 24.05 6.73
N GLY A 529 -7.59 23.48 6.88
CA GLY A 529 -8.05 22.32 6.13
C GLY A 529 -8.96 22.70 4.97
N VAL A 530 -8.89 21.91 3.91
CA VAL A 530 -9.83 22.00 2.78
C VAL A 530 -10.69 20.74 2.78
N ALA A 531 -12.00 20.91 2.71
CA ALA A 531 -12.96 19.82 2.62
C ALA A 531 -13.81 19.95 1.36
N ILE A 532 -14.22 18.82 0.82
CA ILE A 532 -15.18 18.73 -0.28
C ILE A 532 -16.35 17.85 0.16
N CYS A 533 -17.56 18.29 -0.19
CA CYS A 533 -18.80 17.60 0.05
C CYS A 533 -19.47 17.26 -1.28
N HIS A 534 -19.72 15.98 -1.52
CA HIS A 534 -20.50 15.48 -2.62
C HIS A 534 -21.99 15.52 -2.24
N VAL A 535 -22.74 16.42 -2.89
CA VAL A 535 -24.16 16.66 -2.55
C VAL A 535 -25.07 15.61 -3.20
N ASP A 536 -24.63 15.03 -4.32
CA ASP A 536 -25.35 13.99 -5.04
C ASP A 536 -24.49 12.73 -5.14
N THR A 537 -24.83 11.72 -4.33
CA THR A 537 -24.13 10.43 -4.25
C THR A 537 -24.94 9.30 -4.90
N SER A 538 -25.97 9.63 -5.69
CA SER A 538 -26.90 8.66 -6.28
C SER A 538 -26.23 7.63 -7.19
N LEU A 539 -25.13 8.02 -7.84
CA LEU A 539 -24.35 7.18 -8.76
C LEU A 539 -23.21 6.42 -8.07
N TRP A 540 -23.04 6.56 -6.75
CA TRP A 540 -22.00 5.84 -6.03
C TRP A 540 -22.41 4.40 -5.79
N GLY A 541 -21.42 3.49 -5.77
CA GLY A 541 -21.69 2.08 -5.47
C GLY A 541 -22.25 1.92 -4.05
N PRO A 542 -23.26 1.04 -3.82
CA PRO A 542 -23.87 0.86 -2.51
C PRO A 542 -22.91 0.33 -1.44
N LYS A 543 -21.81 -0.33 -1.86
CA LYS A 543 -20.73 -0.81 -0.98
C LYS A 543 -19.61 0.23 -0.76
N HIS A 544 -19.78 1.47 -1.22
CA HIS A 544 -18.74 2.51 -1.06
C HIS A 544 -18.47 2.79 0.44
N GLY A 545 -17.20 2.93 0.82
CA GLY A 545 -16.78 3.06 2.23
C GLY A 545 -17.47 4.20 3.00
N ALA A 546 -17.88 5.26 2.30
CA ALA A 546 -18.66 6.35 2.90
C ALA A 546 -20.01 5.90 3.46
N PHE A 547 -20.71 4.98 2.79
CA PHE A 547 -22.02 4.49 3.24
C PHE A 547 -21.89 3.52 4.41
N ILE A 548 -20.80 2.76 4.43
CA ILE A 548 -20.40 1.91 5.56
C ILE A 548 -20.10 2.79 6.79
N ALA A 549 -19.32 3.87 6.61
CA ALA A 549 -18.94 4.77 7.69
C ALA A 549 -20.12 5.57 8.26
N LEU A 550 -21.02 6.05 7.39
CA LEU A 550 -22.09 6.98 7.75
C LEU A 550 -23.45 6.30 7.94
N GLY A 551 -23.55 4.98 7.74
CA GLY A 551 -24.76 4.19 7.96
C GLY A 551 -25.91 4.54 7.00
N SER A 552 -25.62 4.75 5.72
CA SER A 552 -26.61 5.17 4.72
C SER A 552 -26.44 4.47 3.37
N GLY A 553 -26.93 5.04 2.27
CA GLY A 553 -26.76 4.49 0.92
C GLY A 553 -26.78 5.56 -0.17
N PRO A 554 -26.54 5.16 -1.43
CA PRO A 554 -26.46 6.06 -2.58
C PRO A 554 -27.65 7.01 -2.68
N GLY A 555 -27.37 8.31 -2.86
CA GLY A 555 -28.36 9.36 -3.07
C GLY A 555 -29.17 9.76 -1.84
N LYS A 556 -28.96 9.13 -0.68
CA LYS A 556 -29.71 9.42 0.55
C LYS A 556 -29.04 10.47 1.43
N ILE A 557 -27.73 10.66 1.27
CA ILE A 557 -26.92 11.58 2.08
C ILE A 557 -25.85 12.27 1.23
N GLU A 558 -25.47 13.45 1.66
CA GLU A 558 -24.22 14.08 1.27
C GLU A 558 -23.04 13.40 1.99
N VAL A 559 -21.91 13.33 1.30
CA VAL A 559 -20.68 12.76 1.86
C VAL A 559 -19.58 13.80 1.73
N CYS A 560 -18.97 14.16 2.86
CA CYS A 560 -17.81 15.04 2.89
C CYS A 560 -16.55 14.28 3.27
N HIS A 561 -15.42 14.75 2.76
CA HIS A 561 -14.10 14.33 3.20
C HIS A 561 -13.11 15.49 3.12
N TRP A 562 -12.00 15.36 3.85
CA TRP A 562 -10.88 16.29 3.76
C TRP A 562 -10.08 16.05 2.48
N ILE A 563 -9.46 17.09 1.95
CA ILE A 563 -8.40 17.01 0.95
C ILE A 563 -7.10 16.71 1.70
N PHE A 564 -6.47 15.60 1.36
CA PHE A 564 -5.29 15.10 2.10
C PHE A 564 -4.03 15.85 1.68
N GLU A 565 -2.92 15.63 2.39
CA GLU A 565 -1.63 16.14 1.95
C GLU A 565 -1.33 15.67 0.52
N ASN A 566 -0.84 16.59 -0.31
CA ASN A 566 -0.56 16.41 -1.74
C ASN A 566 -1.78 16.18 -2.66
N ASP A 567 -2.98 15.95 -2.14
CA ASP A 567 -4.20 16.06 -2.94
C ASP A 567 -4.63 17.53 -3.06
N MET A 568 -5.42 17.84 -4.08
CA MET A 568 -5.87 19.22 -4.28
C MET A 568 -7.23 19.28 -4.95
N THR A 569 -7.93 20.39 -4.74
CA THR A 569 -9.19 20.69 -5.41
C THR A 569 -9.16 22.08 -6.03
N TRP A 570 -9.60 22.16 -7.29
CA TRP A 570 -9.77 23.38 -8.04
C TRP A 570 -11.23 23.79 -8.03
N ALA A 571 -11.48 25.07 -7.82
CA ALA A 571 -12.80 25.67 -8.01
C ALA A 571 -12.63 27.04 -8.66
N THR A 572 -13.72 27.60 -9.18
CA THR A 572 -13.72 29.00 -9.62
C THR A 572 -13.31 29.93 -8.47
N ALA A 573 -12.61 31.02 -8.78
CA ALA A 573 -12.34 32.05 -7.80
C ALA A 573 -13.66 32.71 -7.34
N ASP A 574 -13.68 33.15 -6.07
CA ASP A 574 -14.81 33.87 -5.46
C ASP A 574 -14.75 35.36 -5.74
#